data_AF-A0A5P1D938-F1
#
_entry.id   AF-A0A5P1D938-F1
#
_cell.length_a   1.000
_cell.length_b   1.000
_cell.length_c   1.000
_cell.angle_alpha   90.00
_cell.angle_beta   90.00
_cell.angle_gamma   90.00
#
_symmetry.space_group_name_H-M   'P 1'
#
loop_
_entity.id
_entity.type
_entity.pdbx_description
1 polymer ?
#
loop_
_entity_poly.entity_id
_entity_poly.type
_entity_poly.pdbx_seq_one_letter_code
_entity_poly.pdbx_strand_id
1 'polypeptide(L)'
;MSQQEISAEHAIAQLTTLVLALAHTQAASNPDHALARIGAAVYACRKQGVGDFYPLQVFKTVFPGKNLPVVLTDEEYAAKLAETKR
;
A
#
# COMPACT_ATOMS: atom_id res chain seq x y z
N MET A 1 -23.48 -9.76 28.96
CA MET A 1 -22.20 -10.16 28.32
C MET A 1 -21.20 -9.07 28.64
N SER A 2 -20.11 -9.37 29.36
CA SER A 2 -19.04 -8.39 29.59
C SER A 2 -18.38 -8.09 28.26
N GLN A 3 -18.30 -6.81 27.87
CA GLN A 3 -17.45 -6.42 26.74
C GLN A 3 -16.02 -6.80 27.10
N GLN A 4 -15.49 -7.81 26.42
CA GLN A 4 -14.07 -8.10 26.47
C GLN A 4 -13.37 -6.89 25.85
N GLU A 5 -12.61 -6.14 26.65
CA GLU A 5 -11.82 -5.02 26.15
C GLU A 5 -10.84 -5.57 25.10
N ILE A 6 -11.03 -5.15 23.85
CA ILE A 6 -10.14 -5.54 22.76
C ILE A 6 -8.86 -4.73 22.94
N SER A 7 -7.71 -5.40 23.07
CA SER A 7 -6.43 -4.69 23.13
C SER A 7 -6.19 -3.93 21.83
N ALA A 8 -5.46 -2.81 21.91
CA ALA A 8 -5.15 -2.00 20.74
C ALA A 8 -4.46 -2.83 19.63
N GLU A 9 -3.60 -3.77 20.01
CA GLU A 9 -2.92 -4.69 19.09
C GLU A 9 -3.90 -5.59 18.34
N HIS A 10 -4.89 -6.16 19.04
CA HIS A 10 -5.93 -6.97 18.42
C HIS A 10 -6.80 -6.13 17.47
N ALA A 11 -7.15 -4.90 17.86
CA ALA A 11 -7.90 -3.99 17.01
C ALA A 11 -7.12 -3.64 15.73
N ILE A 12 -5.84 -3.34 15.85
CA ILE A 12 -4.95 -3.05 14.70
C ILE A 12 -4.84 -4.28 13.80
N ALA A 13 -4.69 -5.49 14.35
CA ALA A 13 -4.62 -6.71 13.57
C ALA A 13 -5.92 -6.98 12.78
N GLN A 14 -7.08 -6.78 13.42
CA GLN A 14 -8.38 -6.92 12.75
C GLN A 14 -8.57 -5.89 11.63
N LEU A 15 -8.25 -4.62 11.89
CA LEU A 15 -8.32 -3.56 10.89
C LEU A 15 -7.36 -3.82 9.73
N THR A 16 -6.12 -4.25 10.01
CA THR A 16 -5.14 -4.59 8.97
C THR A 16 -5.62 -5.77 8.11
N THR A 17 -6.25 -6.77 8.73
CA THR A 17 -6.83 -7.92 8.02
C THR A 17 -8.00 -7.51 7.13
N LEU A 18 -8.85 -6.59 7.59
CA LEU A 18 -9.94 -6.04 6.79
C LEU A 18 -9.40 -5.24 5.59
N VAL A 19 -8.40 -4.39 5.82
CA VAL A 19 -7.72 -3.65 4.74
C VAL A 19 -7.09 -4.60 3.73
N LEU A 20 -6.49 -5.70 4.18
CA LEU A 20 -5.93 -6.74 3.30
C LEU A 20 -7.01 -7.37 2.41
N ALA A 21 -8.18 -7.71 2.96
CA ALA A 21 -9.29 -8.26 2.17
C ALA A 21 -9.79 -7.26 1.11
N LEU A 22 -9.89 -5.98 1.46
CA LEU A 22 -10.23 -4.92 0.51
C LEU A 22 -9.16 -4.75 -0.57
N ALA A 23 -7.89 -4.82 -0.19
CA ALA A 23 -6.77 -4.72 -1.12
C ALA A 23 -6.77 -5.88 -2.13
N HIS A 24 -7.06 -7.12 -1.70
CA HIS A 24 -7.25 -8.25 -2.60
C HIS A 24 -8.42 -8.05 -3.56
N THR A 25 -9.55 -7.53 -3.06
CA THR A 25 -10.72 -7.23 -3.90
C THR A 25 -10.37 -6.22 -4.99
N GLN A 26 -9.65 -5.16 -4.64
CA GLN A 26 -9.23 -4.14 -5.60
C GLN A 26 -8.18 -4.68 -6.59
N ALA A 27 -7.23 -5.49 -6.12
CA ALA A 27 -6.26 -6.13 -7.00
C ALA A 27 -6.93 -7.09 -7.99
N ALA A 28 -8.01 -7.78 -7.60
CA ALA A 28 -8.79 -8.62 -8.50
C ALA A 28 -9.55 -7.79 -9.57
N SER A 29 -10.03 -6.59 -9.21
CA SER A 29 -10.76 -5.71 -10.14
C SER A 29 -9.85 -4.91 -11.08
N ASN A 30 -8.74 -4.37 -10.57
CA ASN A 30 -7.77 -3.61 -11.35
C ASN A 30 -6.36 -3.73 -10.73
N PRO A 31 -5.58 -4.75 -11.14
CA PRO A 31 -4.29 -5.08 -10.52
C PRO A 31 -3.28 -3.92 -10.55
N ASP A 32 -3.13 -3.25 -11.68
CA ASP A 32 -2.12 -2.20 -11.86
C ASP A 32 -2.44 -0.96 -11.03
N HIS A 33 -3.71 -0.56 -11.00
CA HIS A 33 -4.16 0.58 -10.20
C HIS A 33 -4.04 0.27 -8.70
N ALA A 34 -4.39 -0.94 -8.27
CA ALA A 34 -4.23 -1.37 -6.89
C ALA A 34 -2.75 -1.40 -6.48
N LEU A 35 -1.86 -1.91 -7.35
CA LEU A 35 -0.41 -1.93 -7.12
C LEU A 35 0.14 -0.52 -6.95
N ALA A 36 -0.22 0.41 -7.85
CA ALA A 36 0.21 1.80 -7.77
C ALA A 36 -0.26 2.48 -6.49
N ARG A 37 -1.54 2.33 -6.11
CA ARG A 37 -2.11 3.00 -4.93
C ARG A 37 -1.59 2.44 -3.62
N ILE A 38 -1.52 1.11 -3.49
CA ILE A 38 -1.01 0.47 -2.27
C ILE A 38 0.49 0.77 -2.13
N GLY A 39 1.24 0.75 -3.24
CA GLY A 39 2.63 1.20 -3.26
C GLY A 39 2.78 2.66 -2.81
N ALA A 40 1.97 3.57 -3.35
CA ALA A 40 1.98 4.98 -2.96
C ALA A 40 1.67 5.18 -1.46
N ALA A 41 0.76 4.40 -0.88
CA ALA A 41 0.47 4.44 0.55
C ALA A 41 1.68 4.06 1.40
N VAL A 42 2.45 3.05 0.99
CA VAL A 42 3.72 2.68 1.64
C VAL A 42 4.70 3.86 1.64
N TYR A 43 4.89 4.52 0.49
CA TYR A 43 5.77 5.69 0.40
C TYR A 43 5.27 6.88 1.23
N ALA A 44 3.97 7.14 1.25
CA ALA A 44 3.38 8.21 2.06
C ALA A 44 3.68 8.00 3.55
N CYS A 45 3.51 6.78 4.06
CA CYS A 45 3.83 6.45 5.45
C CYS A 45 5.33 6.65 5.77
N ARG A 46 6.23 6.28 4.85
CA ARG A 46 7.67 6.56 4.99
C ARG A 46 7.97 8.07 5.01
N LYS A 47 7.38 8.83 4.08
CA LYS A 47 7.58 10.29 3.99
C LYS A 47 7.08 11.03 5.24
N GLN A 48 6.02 10.53 5.86
CA GLN A 48 5.47 11.08 7.11
C GLN A 48 6.28 10.69 8.36
N GLY A 49 7.26 9.79 8.25
CA GLY A 49 8.08 9.34 9.37
C GLY A 49 7.37 8.41 10.35
N VAL A 50 6.18 7.90 10.01
CA VAL A 50 5.38 7.02 10.89
C VAL A 50 5.70 5.52 10.73
N GLY A 51 6.64 5.19 9.83
CA GLY A 51 6.98 3.81 9.46
C GLY A 51 5.93 3.19 8.53
N ASP A 52 6.25 2.07 7.89
CA ASP A 52 5.43 1.48 6.83
C ASP A 52 5.10 -0.01 7.05
N PHE A 53 5.24 -0.52 8.27
CA PHE A 53 5.15 -1.95 8.57
C PHE A 53 3.87 -2.61 8.04
N TYR A 54 2.69 -2.13 8.44
CA TYR A 54 1.42 -2.71 8.01
C TYR A 54 1.09 -2.45 6.54
N PRO A 55 1.24 -1.23 5.99
CA PRO A 55 1.06 -1.00 4.55
C PRO A 55 1.99 -1.88 3.69
N LEU A 56 3.25 -2.05 4.08
CA LEU A 56 4.21 -2.87 3.36
C LEU A 56 3.86 -4.35 3.44
N GLN A 57 3.40 -4.83 4.60
CA GLN A 57 2.89 -6.19 4.76
C GLN A 57 1.70 -6.44 3.83
N VAL A 58 0.74 -5.51 3.76
CA VAL A 58 -0.40 -5.60 2.84
C VAL A 58 0.09 -5.64 1.39
N PHE A 59 0.98 -4.73 0.98
CA PHE A 59 1.53 -4.71 -0.39
C PHE A 59 2.17 -6.06 -0.77
N LYS A 60 3.07 -6.58 0.07
CA LYS A 60 3.77 -7.85 -0.19
C LYS A 60 2.84 -9.05 -0.23
N THR A 61 1.76 -9.01 0.56
CA THR A 61 0.76 -10.11 0.60
C THR A 61 -0.12 -10.10 -0.64
N VAL A 62 -0.55 -8.91 -1.09
CA VAL A 62 -1.42 -8.76 -2.27
C VAL A 62 -0.65 -8.97 -3.58
N PHE A 63 0.63 -8.55 -3.63
CA PHE A 63 1.47 -8.61 -4.81
C PHE A 63 2.79 -9.37 -4.53
N PRO A 64 2.74 -10.69 -4.29
CA PRO A 64 3.93 -11.47 -3.96
C PRO A 64 4.97 -11.39 -5.08
N GLY A 65 6.24 -11.15 -4.70
CA GLY A 65 7.36 -11.03 -5.62
C GLY A 65 7.40 -9.75 -6.46
N LYS A 66 6.43 -8.84 -6.33
CA LYS A 66 6.49 -7.53 -6.96
C LYS A 66 7.31 -6.56 -6.09
N ASN A 67 8.10 -5.74 -6.76
CA ASN A 67 8.77 -4.62 -6.13
C ASN A 67 7.78 -3.47 -5.94
N LEU A 68 8.02 -2.62 -4.93
CA LEU A 68 7.29 -1.37 -4.81
C LEU A 68 7.45 -0.58 -6.11
N PRO A 69 6.36 -0.02 -6.66
CA PRO A 69 6.45 0.80 -7.85
C PRO A 69 7.38 1.96 -7.58
N VAL A 70 8.27 2.28 -8.52
CA VAL A 70 9.08 3.49 -8.44
C VAL A 70 8.10 4.66 -8.50
N VAL A 71 7.83 5.28 -7.36
CA VAL A 71 7.11 6.56 -7.31
C VAL A 71 8.11 7.60 -7.77
N LEU A 72 8.10 7.85 -9.07
CA LEU A 72 8.75 9.03 -9.62
C LEU A 72 8.09 10.24 -8.98
N THR A 73 8.87 11.21 -8.52
CA THR A 73 8.35 12.55 -8.23
C THR A 73 7.71 13.14 -9.49
N ASP A 74 6.86 14.15 -9.35
CA ASP A 74 6.25 14.81 -10.52
C ASP A 74 7.32 15.31 -11.51
N GLU A 75 8.47 15.75 -11.00
CA GLU A 75 9.66 16.14 -11.79
C GLU A 75 10.30 14.94 -12.50
N GLU A 76 10.49 13.81 -11.82
CA GLU A 76 11.04 12.58 -12.40
C GLU A 76 10.09 11.94 -13.43
N TYR A 77 8.78 12.07 -13.23
CA TYR A 77 7.76 11.62 -14.17
C TYR A 77 7.74 12.50 -15.43
N ALA A 78 7.83 13.82 -15.26
CA ALA A 78 7.95 14.77 -16.36
C ALA A 78 9.23 14.53 -17.19
N ALA A 79 10.36 14.25 -16.53
CA ALA A 79 11.62 13.93 -17.20
C ALA A 79 11.54 12.63 -18.02
N LYS A 80 10.97 11.55 -17.47
CA LYS A 80 10.77 10.29 -18.21
C LYS A 80 9.82 10.42 -19.41
N LEU A 81 8.77 11.23 -19.29
CA LEU A 81 7.86 11.54 -20.39
C LEU A 81 8.54 12.30 -21.52
N ALA A 82 9.49 13.17 -21.19
CA ALA A 82 10.30 13.91 -22.17
C ALA A 82 11.30 12.99 -22.90
N GLU A 83 11.89 12.01 -22.20
CA GLU A 83 12.79 11.00 -22.81
C GLU A 83 12.07 10.04 -23.75
N THR A 84 10.82 9.67 -23.45
CA THR A 84 10.05 8.71 -24.26
C THR A 84 9.47 9.33 -25.55
N LYS A 85 9.51 10.67 -25.68
CA LYS A 85 9.04 11.41 -26.86
C LYS A 85 10.17 11.83 -27.83
N ARG A 86 11.41 11.37 -27.59
CA ARG A 86 12.55 11.51 -28.51
C ARG A 86 12.74 10.23 -29.32
#